data_AF-A0A7W6EVZ2-F1
#
_entry.id   AF-A0A7W6EVZ2-F1
#
_cell.length_a   1.000
_cell.length_b   1.000
_cell.length_c   1.000
_cell.angle_alpha   90.00
_cell.angle_beta   90.00
_cell.angle_gamma   90.00
#
_symmetry.space_group_name_H-M   'P 1'
#
loop_
_entity.id
_entity.type
_entity.pdbx_description
1 polymer ?
#
loop_
_entity_poly.entity_id
_entity_poly.type
_entity_poly.pdbx_seq_one_letter_code
_entity_poly.pdbx_strand_id
1 'polypeptide(L)'
;MSELETPAAAAEHKPASIGDAVRALVEDGQTLFEAEIAYRKAQASFGLGEAKAIGILLVFGLVFGFFTLLAIVVGLLLALAPYIGVWGALGIVGGALLVLTAVCLLSASRRITRTKAGLGITESATSGAAS
;
A
#
# COMPACT_ATOMS: atom_id res chain seq x y z
N MET A 1 39.34 -69.70 13.05
CA MET A 1 38.04 -69.25 12.55
C MET A 1 37.52 -68.22 13.52
N SER A 2 37.78 -66.95 13.22
CA SER A 2 37.04 -65.75 13.64
C SER A 2 37.86 -64.57 13.14
N GLU A 3 37.53 -64.18 11.91
CA GLU A 3 37.83 -62.87 11.38
C GLU A 3 37.27 -61.80 12.31
N LEU A 4 38.11 -60.86 12.73
CA LEU A 4 37.69 -59.49 13.00
C LEU A 4 38.76 -58.56 12.42
N GLU A 5 38.92 -58.68 11.10
CA GLU A 5 39.33 -57.54 10.31
C GLU A 5 38.08 -56.66 10.17
N THR A 6 37.98 -55.64 11.01
CA THR A 6 37.27 -54.43 10.63
C THR A 6 38.19 -53.31 11.06
N PRO A 7 39.07 -52.83 10.17
CA PRO A 7 39.76 -51.60 10.42
C PRO A 7 38.66 -50.59 10.73
N ALA A 8 38.85 -49.86 11.82
CA ALA A 8 38.20 -48.60 12.02
C ALA A 8 38.46 -47.80 10.73
N ALA A 9 37.51 -47.87 9.80
CA ALA A 9 37.29 -46.80 8.86
C ALA A 9 36.92 -45.64 9.77
N ALA A 10 37.97 -44.94 10.22
CA ALA A 10 37.94 -43.52 10.42
C ALA A 10 37.20 -43.00 9.20
N ALA A 11 35.88 -42.85 9.34
CA ALA A 11 35.13 -41.92 8.55
C ALA A 11 35.92 -40.65 8.76
N GLU A 12 36.76 -40.34 7.78
CA GLU A 12 37.49 -39.10 7.68
C GLU A 12 36.40 -38.05 7.65
N HIS A 13 35.97 -37.64 8.83
CA HIS A 13 35.10 -36.52 9.03
C HIS A 13 36.00 -35.32 8.79
N LYS A 14 36.38 -35.15 7.52
CA LYS A 14 36.94 -33.93 7.01
C LYS A 14 35.94 -32.87 7.47
N PRO A 15 36.32 -31.96 8.37
CA PRO A 15 35.38 -31.01 8.92
C PRO A 15 34.79 -30.32 7.70
N ALA A 16 33.49 -30.50 7.47
CA ALA A 16 32.80 -29.82 6.38
C ALA A 16 33.24 -28.37 6.50
N SER A 17 33.94 -27.89 5.48
CA SER A 17 34.49 -26.54 5.53
C SER A 17 33.30 -25.62 5.82
N ILE A 18 33.49 -24.60 6.66
CA ILE A 18 32.43 -23.63 6.91
C ILE A 18 31.91 -23.07 5.57
N GLY A 19 32.77 -23.01 4.53
CA GLY A 19 32.37 -22.68 3.17
C GLY A 19 31.38 -23.67 2.53
N ASP A 20 31.52 -24.98 2.77
CA ASP A 20 30.62 -26.01 2.26
C ASP A 20 29.26 -25.97 2.99
N ALA A 21 29.27 -25.70 4.30
CA ALA A 21 28.04 -25.52 5.09
C ALA A 21 27.28 -24.25 4.68
N VAL A 22 27.99 -23.14 4.45
CA VAL A 22 27.39 -21.90 3.93
C VAL A 22 26.83 -22.12 2.53
N ARG A 23 27.54 -22.86 1.68
CA ARG A 23 27.06 -23.15 0.32
C ARG A 23 25.81 -24.02 0.33
N ALA A 24 25.75 -25.04 1.20
CA ALA A 24 24.54 -25.84 1.39
C ALA A 24 23.35 -25.00 1.91
N LEU A 25 23.58 -24.07 2.85
CA LEU A 25 22.53 -23.16 3.34
C LEU A 25 22.06 -22.16 2.29
N VAL A 26 22.96 -21.71 1.40
CA VAL A 26 22.60 -20.83 0.27
C VAL A 26 21.77 -21.58 -0.75
N GLU A 27 22.15 -22.82 -1.08
CA GLU A 27 21.44 -23.67 -2.05
C GLU A 27 20.04 -24.06 -1.54
N ASP A 28 19.91 -24.42 -0.25
CA ASP A 28 18.60 -24.66 0.39
C ASP A 28 17.78 -23.37 0.51
N GLY A 29 18.43 -22.25 0.83
CA GLY A 29 17.80 -20.94 0.94
C GLY A 29 17.21 -20.47 -0.39
N GLN A 30 17.90 -20.69 -1.51
CA GLN A 30 17.41 -20.33 -2.84
C GLN A 30 16.09 -21.03 -3.16
N THR A 31 15.98 -22.32 -2.86
CA THR A 31 14.75 -23.10 -3.11
C THR A 31 13.56 -22.59 -2.27
N LEU A 32 13.81 -22.19 -1.01
CA LEU A 32 12.78 -21.61 -0.15
C LEU A 32 12.38 -20.18 -0.57
N PHE A 33 13.35 -19.37 -1.01
CA PHE A 33 13.09 -18.03 -1.52
C PHE A 33 12.25 -18.07 -2.81
N GLU A 34 12.54 -18.99 -3.72
CA GLU A 34 11.77 -19.18 -4.96
C GLU A 34 10.30 -19.52 -4.65
N ALA A 35 10.07 -20.36 -3.63
CA ALA A 35 8.74 -20.76 -3.19
C ALA A 35 7.96 -19.59 -2.54
N GLU A 36 8.61 -18.79 -1.70
CA GLU A 36 7.98 -17.63 -1.04
C GLU A 36 7.65 -16.53 -2.06
N ILE A 37 8.53 -16.30 -3.04
CA ILE A 37 8.29 -15.36 -4.15
C ILE A 37 7.11 -15.85 -5.00
N ALA A 38 7.05 -17.14 -5.32
CA ALA A 38 5.93 -17.72 -6.07
C ALA A 38 4.61 -17.60 -5.30
N TYR A 39 4.63 -17.83 -3.98
CA TYR A 39 3.47 -17.67 -3.11
C TYR A 39 2.98 -16.21 -3.04
N ARG A 40 3.90 -15.25 -2.83
CA ARG A 40 3.54 -13.81 -2.81
C ARG A 40 3.12 -13.29 -4.18
N LYS A 41 3.70 -13.81 -5.26
CA LYS A 41 3.30 -13.49 -6.63
C LYS A 41 1.91 -14.04 -6.94
N ALA A 42 1.57 -15.24 -6.45
CA ALA A 42 0.23 -15.80 -6.57
C ALA A 42 -0.79 -15.00 -5.74
N GLN A 43 -0.44 -14.60 -4.52
CA GLN A 43 -1.31 -13.76 -3.70
C GLN A 43 -1.52 -12.36 -4.32
N ALA A 44 -0.46 -11.78 -4.89
CA ALA A 44 -0.53 -10.50 -5.61
C ALA A 44 -1.33 -10.61 -6.92
N SER A 45 -1.25 -11.72 -7.65
CA SER A 45 -2.00 -11.93 -8.89
C SER A 45 -3.49 -12.20 -8.64
N PHE A 46 -3.83 -12.94 -7.58
CA PHE A 46 -5.22 -13.09 -7.12
C PHE A 46 -5.82 -11.74 -6.70
N GLY A 47 -5.07 -10.94 -5.92
CA GLY A 47 -5.49 -9.59 -5.57
C GLY A 47 -5.67 -8.67 -6.78
N LEU A 48 -4.96 -8.91 -7.88
CA LEU A 48 -5.03 -8.08 -9.09
C LEU A 48 -6.37 -8.20 -9.84
N GLY A 49 -6.97 -9.40 -9.84
CA GLY A 49 -8.28 -9.64 -10.46
C GLY A 49 -9.40 -8.89 -9.74
N GLU A 50 -9.44 -8.98 -8.42
CA GLU A 50 -10.41 -8.26 -7.59
C GLU A 50 -10.11 -6.76 -7.55
N ALA A 51 -8.83 -6.35 -7.51
CA ALA A 51 -8.44 -4.95 -7.59
C ALA A 51 -8.89 -4.29 -8.90
N LYS A 52 -8.95 -5.03 -10.02
CA LYS A 52 -9.51 -4.52 -11.27
C LYS A 52 -11.01 -4.24 -11.16
N ALA A 53 -11.78 -5.18 -10.60
CA ALA A 53 -13.22 -5.00 -10.41
C ALA A 53 -13.52 -3.83 -9.44
N ILE A 54 -12.80 -3.77 -8.32
CA ILE A 54 -12.89 -2.65 -7.36
C ILE A 54 -12.49 -1.34 -8.04
N GLY A 55 -11.40 -1.33 -8.82
CA GLY A 55 -10.97 -0.16 -9.58
C GLY A 55 -12.02 0.34 -10.55
N ILE A 56 -12.67 -0.54 -11.31
CA ILE A 56 -13.77 -0.19 -12.22
C ILE A 56 -14.95 0.39 -11.44
N LEU A 57 -15.35 -0.25 -10.34
CA LEU A 57 -16.45 0.24 -9.49
C LEU A 57 -16.14 1.61 -8.88
N LEU A 58 -14.89 1.86 -8.46
CA LEU A 58 -14.48 3.17 -7.95
C LEU A 58 -14.50 4.24 -9.05
N VAL A 59 -14.06 3.92 -10.26
CA VAL A 59 -14.15 4.85 -11.40
C VAL A 59 -15.61 5.17 -11.71
N PHE A 60 -16.47 4.16 -11.82
CA PHE A 60 -17.91 4.37 -12.03
C PHE A 60 -18.55 5.17 -10.89
N GLY A 61 -18.20 4.87 -9.64
CA GLY A 61 -18.65 5.61 -8.47
C GLY A 61 -18.21 7.08 -8.51
N LEU A 62 -16.97 7.37 -8.93
CA LEU A 62 -16.47 8.73 -9.09
C LEU A 62 -17.21 9.48 -10.21
N VAL A 63 -17.43 8.83 -11.35
CA VAL A 63 -18.16 9.41 -12.50
C VAL A 63 -19.61 9.71 -12.12
N PHE A 64 -20.32 8.75 -11.53
CA PHE A 64 -21.69 8.97 -11.08
C PHE A 64 -21.77 9.99 -9.95
N GLY A 65 -20.85 9.95 -8.98
CA GLY A 65 -20.76 10.95 -7.93
C GLY A 65 -20.57 12.36 -8.48
N PHE A 66 -19.75 12.52 -9.52
CA PHE A 66 -19.57 13.79 -10.22
C PHE A 66 -20.87 14.25 -10.90
N PHE A 67 -21.56 13.37 -11.62
CA PHE A 67 -22.84 13.71 -12.24
C PHE A 67 -23.93 14.05 -11.21
N THR A 68 -24.00 13.32 -10.10
CA THR A 68 -24.91 13.63 -9.00
C THR A 68 -24.60 15.00 -8.41
N LEU A 69 -23.33 15.32 -8.17
CA LEU A 69 -22.94 16.65 -7.68
C LEU A 69 -23.35 17.73 -8.67
N LEU A 70 -23.12 17.53 -9.97
CA LEU A 70 -23.53 18.46 -11.02
C LEU A 70 -25.06 18.64 -11.08
N ALA A 71 -25.82 17.54 -11.00
CA ALA A 71 -27.27 17.57 -10.96
C ALA A 71 -27.81 18.31 -9.73
N ILE A 72 -27.18 18.15 -8.57
CA ILE A 72 -27.51 18.92 -7.35
C ILE A 72 -27.25 20.41 -7.57
N VAL A 73 -26.08 20.78 -8.11
CA VAL A 73 -25.76 22.19 -8.38
C VAL A 73 -26.77 22.80 -9.35
N VAL A 74 -27.02 22.15 -10.49
CA VAL A 74 -27.98 22.61 -11.49
C VAL A 74 -29.38 22.70 -10.90
N GLY A 75 -29.83 21.67 -10.17
CA GLY A 75 -31.14 21.64 -9.52
C GLY A 75 -31.29 22.76 -8.50
N LEU A 76 -30.25 23.05 -7.70
CA LEU A 76 -30.28 24.12 -6.71
C LEU A 76 -30.29 25.51 -7.35
N LEU A 77 -29.55 25.70 -8.44
CA LEU A 77 -29.61 26.94 -9.23
C LEU A 77 -31.00 27.15 -9.82
N LEU A 78 -31.60 26.13 -10.44
CA LEU A 78 -32.95 26.22 -11.00
C LEU A 78 -34.02 26.44 -9.91
N ALA A 79 -33.85 25.83 -8.73
CA ALA A 79 -34.75 25.99 -7.61
C ALA A 79 -34.66 27.40 -7.00
N LEU A 80 -33.45 27.97 -6.90
CA LEU A 80 -33.21 29.21 -6.16
C LEU A 80 -33.28 30.47 -7.05
N ALA A 81 -32.93 30.36 -8.33
CA ALA A 81 -33.00 31.44 -9.30
C ALA A 81 -34.35 32.18 -9.34
N PRO A 82 -35.54 31.54 -9.27
CA PRO A 82 -36.81 32.27 -9.31
C PRO A 82 -37.07 33.12 -8.06
N TYR A 83 -36.42 32.85 -6.93
CA TYR A 83 -36.66 33.58 -5.68
C TYR A 83 -35.74 34.80 -5.51
N ILE A 84 -34.48 34.70 -5.91
CA ILE A 84 -33.45 35.73 -5.65
C ILE A 84 -32.68 36.17 -6.91
N GLY A 85 -33.08 35.66 -8.07
CA GLY A 85 -32.40 35.89 -9.34
C GLY A 85 -31.17 34.99 -9.55
N VAL A 86 -30.74 34.91 -10.81
CA VAL A 86 -29.65 34.03 -11.26
C VAL A 86 -28.32 34.36 -10.57
N TRP A 87 -27.99 35.66 -10.46
CA TRP A 87 -26.75 36.11 -9.83
C TRP A 87 -26.69 35.80 -8.33
N GLY A 88 -27.81 35.98 -7.62
CA GLY A 88 -27.92 35.63 -6.21
C GLY A 88 -27.77 34.12 -5.99
N ALA A 89 -28.47 33.32 -6.81
CA ALA A 89 -28.36 31.86 -6.75
C ALA A 89 -26.93 31.37 -7.02
N LEU A 90 -26.26 31.91 -8.05
CA LEU A 90 -24.88 31.57 -8.36
C LEU A 90 -23.92 31.93 -7.21
N GLY A 91 -24.09 33.11 -6.62
CA GLY A 91 -23.26 33.55 -5.49
C GLY A 91 -23.42 32.65 -4.26
N ILE A 92 -24.65 32.27 -3.91
CA ILE A 92 -24.92 31.41 -2.75
C ILE A 92 -24.44 29.98 -2.99
N VAL A 93 -24.86 29.36 -4.10
CA VAL A 93 -24.52 27.95 -4.39
C VAL A 93 -23.02 27.81 -4.63
N GLY A 94 -22.43 28.68 -5.47
CA GLY A 94 -21.00 28.69 -5.74
C GLY A 94 -20.18 29.01 -4.49
N GLY A 95 -20.61 29.98 -3.68
CA GLY A 95 -19.96 30.32 -2.41
C GLY A 95 -19.98 29.16 -1.42
N ALA A 96 -21.12 28.48 -1.26
CA ALA A 96 -21.23 27.31 -0.41
C ALA A 96 -20.31 26.16 -0.86
N LEU A 97 -20.24 25.88 -2.16
CA LEU A 97 -19.33 24.87 -2.71
C LEU A 97 -17.86 25.25 -2.52
N LEU A 98 -17.49 26.53 -2.64
CA LEU A 98 -16.13 27.00 -2.37
C LEU A 98 -15.74 26.80 -0.92
N VAL A 99 -16.63 27.15 0.03
CA VAL A 99 -16.40 26.92 1.46
C VAL A 99 -16.22 25.43 1.74
N LEU A 100 -17.11 24.58 1.18
CA LEU A 100 -17.00 23.13 1.34
C LEU A 100 -15.69 22.58 0.78
N THR A 101 -15.27 23.06 -0.40
CA THR A 101 -14.00 22.70 -1.02
C THR A 101 -12.82 23.07 -0.14
N ALA A 102 -12.80 24.29 0.40
CA ALA A 102 -11.75 24.74 1.32
C ALA A 102 -11.68 23.86 2.57
N VAL A 103 -12.82 23.54 3.19
CA VAL A 103 -12.89 22.65 4.36
C VAL A 103 -12.34 21.25 4.05
N CYS A 104 -12.72 20.67 2.90
CA CYS A 104 -12.23 19.38 2.45
C CYS A 104 -10.71 19.37 2.25
N LEU A 105 -10.17 20.37 1.54
CA LEU A 105 -8.74 20.48 1.28
C LEU A 105 -7.94 20.65 2.58
N LEU A 106 -8.37 21.56 3.46
CA LEU A 106 -7.73 21.75 4.77
C LEU A 106 -7.76 20.48 5.62
N SER A 107 -8.87 19.76 5.60
CA SER A 107 -9.02 18.49 6.33
C SER A 107 -8.10 17.40 5.78
N ALA A 108 -7.97 17.30 4.46
CA ALA A 108 -7.07 16.36 3.80
C ALA A 108 -5.60 16.66 4.13
N SER A 109 -5.18 17.93 4.03
CA SER A 109 -3.82 18.35 4.39
C SER A 109 -3.49 18.03 5.84
N ARG A 110 -4.42 18.28 6.77
CA ARG A 110 -4.25 17.95 8.20
C ARG A 110 -4.04 16.45 8.43
N ARG A 111 -4.75 15.59 7.68
CA ARG A 111 -4.59 14.12 7.79
C ARG A 111 -3.24 13.66 7.24
N ILE A 112 -2.84 14.16 6.08
CA ILE A 112 -1.55 13.81 5.46
C ILE A 112 -0.39 14.20 6.38
N THR A 113 -0.40 15.39 6.97
CA THR A 113 0.64 15.84 7.90
C THR A 113 0.73 14.94 9.14
N ARG A 114 -0.39 14.46 9.68
CA ARG A 114 -0.38 13.52 10.82
C ARG A 114 0.28 12.18 10.47
N THR A 115 0.02 11.64 9.29
CA THR A 115 0.65 10.39 8.84
C THR A 115 2.14 10.59 8.57
N LYS A 116 2.55 11.72 7.97
CA LYS A 116 3.97 12.03 7.76
C LYS A 116 4.73 12.20 9.08
N ALA A 117 4.11 12.80 10.09
CA ALA A 117 4.71 12.94 11.42
C ALA A 117 4.99 11.60 12.11
N GLY A 118 4.20 10.54 11.82
CA GLY A 118 4.45 9.19 12.34
C GLY A 118 5.59 8.43 11.63
N LEU A 119 5.93 8.82 10.40
CA LEU A 119 6.99 8.17 9.60
C LEU A 119 8.37 8.83 9.77
N GLY A 120 8.45 10.03 10.34
CA GLY A 120 9.69 10.81 10.49
C GLY A 120 10.41 10.67 11.84
N ILE A 121 10.01 9.73 12.70
CA ILE A 121 10.55 9.59 14.08
C ILE A 121 11.84 8.74 14.13
N THR A 122 12.18 8.00 13.06
CA THR A 122 13.36 7.12 13.04
C THR A 122 14.65 7.79 12.56
N GLU A 123 14.61 9.00 12.00
CA GLU A 123 15.83 9.66 11.49
C GLU A 123 16.62 10.40 12.60
N SER A 124 15.95 10.83 13.68
CA SER A 124 16.58 11.56 14.78
C SER A 124 17.12 10.68 15.91
N ALA A 125 16.65 9.44 16.06
CA ALA A 125 17.11 8.54 17.11
C ALA A 125 18.56 8.04 16.88
N THR A 126 19.02 8.00 15.63
CA THR A 126 20.36 7.51 15.26
C THR A 126 21.41 8.62 15.19
N SER A 127 21.03 9.87 14.89
CA SER A 127 21.98 11.00 14.82
C SER A 127 22.43 11.51 16.20
N GLY A 128 21.65 11.27 17.26
CA GLY A 128 22.01 11.65 18.64
C GLY A 128 22.76 10.56 19.43
N ALA A 129 22.89 9.34 18.88
CA ALA A 129 23.68 8.27 19.50
C ALA A 129 25.14 8.25 19.02
N ALA A 130 25.53 9.15 18.11
CA ALA A 130 26.86 9.25 17.51
C ALA A 130 27.64 10.53 17.89
N SER A 131 27.15 11.29 18.88
CA SER A 131 27.84 12.43 19.51
C SER A 131 27.88 12.25 21.02
#